data_AF-A0A835XAY6-F1
#
_entry.id   AF-A0A835XAY6-F1
#
_cell.length_a   1.000
_cell.length_b   1.000
_cell.length_c   1.000
_cell.angle_alpha   90.00
_cell.angle_beta   90.00
_cell.angle_gamma   90.00
#
_symmetry.space_group_name_H-M   'P 1'
#
loop_
_entity.id
_entity.type
_entity.pdbx_description
1 polymer ?
#
loop_
_entity_poly.entity_id
_entity_poly.type
_entity_poly.pdbx_seq_one_letter_code
_entity_poly.pdbx_strand_id
1 'polypeptide(L)'
;MSLRIVYFNGVFFERFNIELYGTTILTEPNYAGNIIVNLASLPDFLRKPILKKRLMEFFSMSDQDKKEVISNALEAGPTIPFPSFSKLFKTWLQVLATFSEEQRNELFSKYVFEIINSPEKLITFNLDGILEIFLSLNENEKLVVAKSVNNIIENLVEDRKKKLLLLLPDNIKAQIGV
;
A
#
# COMPACT_ATOMS: atom_id res chain seq x y z
N MET A 1 4.11 -29.12 3.66
CA MET A 1 5.55 -29.05 3.95
C MET A 1 6.13 -27.98 3.02
N SER A 2 5.87 -26.70 3.28
CA SER A 2 6.50 -25.85 4.31
C SER A 2 8.03 -25.85 4.14
N LEU A 3 8.58 -24.76 3.56
CA LEU A 3 9.99 -24.28 3.60
C LEU A 3 10.50 -23.53 2.34
N ARG A 4 9.74 -23.40 1.24
CA ARG A 4 10.25 -22.74 0.00
C ARG A 4 9.90 -21.25 -0.18
N ILE A 5 8.93 -20.70 0.56
CA ILE A 5 8.46 -19.31 0.36
C ILE A 5 9.27 -18.29 1.19
N VAL A 6 10.02 -18.75 2.19
CA VAL A 6 10.98 -17.89 2.93
C VAL A 6 12.18 -17.48 2.05
N TYR A 7 12.45 -18.19 0.95
CA TYR A 7 13.67 -17.99 0.15
C TYR A 7 13.60 -16.87 -0.89
N PHE A 8 12.41 -16.41 -1.32
CA PHE A 8 12.34 -15.36 -2.35
C PHE A 8 12.39 -13.93 -1.78
N ASN A 9 12.08 -13.77 -0.49
CA ASN A 9 12.42 -12.57 0.28
C ASN A 9 13.87 -12.60 0.81
N GLY A 10 14.63 -13.68 0.65
CA GLY A 10 16.02 -13.76 1.15
C GLY A 10 17.08 -13.23 0.17
N VAL A 11 17.00 -13.60 -1.10
CA VAL A 11 18.15 -13.43 -2.03
C VAL A 11 18.35 -11.98 -2.51
N PHE A 12 17.28 -11.18 -2.60
CA PHE A 12 17.41 -9.74 -2.90
C PHE A 12 17.81 -8.93 -1.65
N PHE A 13 17.41 -9.40 -0.46
CA PHE A 13 17.72 -8.76 0.83
C PHE A 13 19.14 -9.05 1.32
N GLU A 14 19.75 -10.21 1.00
CA GLU A 14 21.18 -10.44 1.24
C GLU A 14 22.06 -9.53 0.38
N ARG A 15 21.72 -9.31 -0.90
CA ARG A 15 22.50 -8.42 -1.77
C ARG A 15 22.39 -6.94 -1.39
N PHE A 16 21.27 -6.52 -0.80
CA PHE A 16 21.11 -5.16 -0.28
C PHE A 16 21.75 -4.99 1.12
N ASN A 17 21.85 -6.06 1.92
CA ASN A 17 22.52 -6.06 3.22
C ASN A 17 24.06 -6.10 3.13
N ILE A 18 24.66 -6.71 2.10
CA ILE A 18 26.13 -6.77 1.97
C ILE A 18 26.76 -5.38 1.78
N GLU A 19 26.00 -4.37 1.33
CA GLU A 19 26.49 -2.98 1.20
C GLU A 19 26.26 -2.11 2.44
N LEU A 20 25.49 -2.56 3.44
CA LEU A 20 25.07 -1.74 4.59
C LEU A 20 25.29 -2.45 5.93
N TYR A 21 26.58 -2.61 6.26
CA TYR A 21 27.15 -2.85 7.59
C TYR A 21 26.85 -4.17 8.33
N GLY A 22 27.97 -4.77 8.78
CA GLY A 22 27.99 -5.89 9.70
C GLY A 22 27.45 -5.57 11.09
N THR A 23 27.04 -6.65 11.75
CA THR A 23 26.87 -6.84 13.20
C THR A 23 26.04 -5.79 13.93
N THR A 24 24.82 -6.15 14.37
CA THR A 24 24.53 -6.58 15.77
C THR A 24 23.05 -6.97 15.88
N ILE A 25 22.79 -8.06 16.62
CA ILE A 25 21.47 -8.69 16.89
C ILE A 25 20.69 -7.87 17.94
N LEU A 26 19.34 -7.79 17.88
CA LEU A 26 18.38 -7.88 19.02
C LEU A 26 16.93 -7.50 18.60
N THR A 27 15.96 -8.35 19.01
CA THR A 27 14.49 -8.28 18.83
C THR A 27 14.00 -8.41 17.38
N GLU A 28 13.07 -9.34 17.08
CA GLU A 28 12.54 -9.55 15.73
C GLU A 28 12.02 -8.21 15.18
N PRO A 29 12.77 -7.55 14.26
CA PRO A 29 12.37 -6.27 13.73
C PRO A 29 11.11 -6.49 12.91
N ASN A 30 10.17 -5.53 12.96
CA ASN A 30 9.16 -5.42 11.91
C ASN A 30 9.89 -5.13 10.58
N TYR A 31 10.37 -6.18 9.92
CA TYR A 31 11.22 -6.08 8.74
C TYR A 31 10.51 -5.28 7.66
N ALA A 32 9.20 -5.52 7.48
CA ALA A 32 8.36 -4.73 6.58
C ALA A 32 8.38 -3.24 6.95
N GLY A 33 8.15 -2.89 8.23
CA GLY A 33 8.22 -1.52 8.73
C GLY A 33 9.57 -0.85 8.47
N ASN A 34 10.69 -1.52 8.78
CA ASN A 34 12.03 -0.99 8.55
C ASN A 34 12.35 -0.78 7.06
N ILE A 35 11.88 -1.69 6.20
CA ILE A 35 12.01 -1.57 4.75
C ILE A 35 11.21 -0.38 4.23
N ILE A 36 9.98 -0.22 4.73
CA ILE A 36 9.09 0.86 4.30
C ILE A 36 9.63 2.23 4.76
N VAL A 37 10.18 2.31 5.98
CA VAL A 37 10.88 3.51 6.49
C VAL A 37 12.10 3.83 5.62
N ASN A 38 12.91 2.84 5.26
CA ASN A 38 14.07 3.04 4.39
C ASN A 38 13.65 3.52 3.00
N LEU A 39 12.59 2.93 2.41
CA LEU A 39 12.03 3.37 1.13
C LEU A 39 11.53 4.82 1.20
N ALA A 40 10.89 5.23 2.29
CA ALA A 40 10.42 6.59 2.49
C ALA A 40 11.57 7.62 2.55
N SER A 41 12.73 7.22 3.08
CA SER A 41 13.93 8.05 3.20
C SER A 41 14.70 8.22 1.87
N LEU A 42 14.42 7.39 0.86
CA LEU A 42 15.07 7.50 -0.44
C LEU A 42 14.64 8.77 -1.20
N PRO A 43 15.55 9.40 -1.97
CA PRO A 43 15.20 10.40 -2.96
C PRO A 43 14.20 9.87 -3.99
N ASP A 44 13.34 10.77 -4.50
CA ASP A 44 12.25 10.44 -5.42
C ASP A 44 12.71 9.67 -6.67
N PHE A 45 13.87 10.03 -7.23
CA PHE A 45 14.42 9.39 -8.42
C PHE A 45 14.81 7.91 -8.21
N LEU A 46 15.09 7.49 -6.97
CA LEU A 46 15.30 6.09 -6.61
C LEU A 46 14.00 5.42 -6.17
N ARG A 47 13.17 6.14 -5.41
CA ARG A 47 11.93 5.58 -4.85
C ARG A 47 10.95 5.16 -5.94
N LYS A 48 10.76 5.99 -6.98
CA LYS A 48 9.84 5.70 -8.09
C LYS A 48 10.14 4.38 -8.83
N PRO A 49 11.35 4.15 -9.38
CA PRO A 49 11.65 2.91 -10.10
C PRO A 49 11.59 1.67 -9.20
N ILE A 50 11.97 1.79 -7.91
CA ILE A 50 11.87 0.68 -6.95
C ILE A 50 10.41 0.32 -6.69
N LEU A 51 9.56 1.29 -6.39
CA LEU A 51 8.13 1.07 -6.19
C LEU A 51 7.47 0.47 -7.43
N LYS A 52 7.81 0.97 -8.62
CA LYS A 52 7.30 0.42 -9.88
C LYS A 52 7.68 -1.05 -10.05
N LYS A 53 8.94 -1.42 -9.76
CA LYS A 53 9.39 -2.82 -9.80
C LYS A 53 8.59 -3.70 -8.83
N ARG A 54 8.40 -3.24 -7.59
CA ARG A 54 7.62 -3.99 -6.58
C ARG A 54 6.17 -4.20 -6.96
N LEU A 55 5.54 -3.20 -7.58
CA LEU A 55 4.17 -3.35 -8.08
C LEU A 55 4.09 -4.36 -9.23
N MET A 56 5.04 -4.35 -10.17
CA MET A 56 5.10 -5.37 -11.23
C MET A 56 5.31 -6.78 -10.67
N GLU A 57 6.14 -6.92 -9.63
CA GLU A 57 6.30 -8.19 -8.91
C GLU A 57 4.99 -8.60 -8.26
N PHE A 58 4.31 -7.68 -7.54
CA PHE A 58 3.01 -7.93 -6.91
C PHE A 58 1.99 -8.48 -7.91
N PHE A 59 1.84 -7.87 -9.09
CA PHE A 59 0.87 -8.33 -10.09
C PHE A 59 1.17 -9.75 -10.61
N SER A 60 2.44 -10.18 -10.54
CA SER A 60 2.87 -11.50 -10.98
C SER A 60 2.78 -12.57 -9.89
N MET A 61 2.41 -12.21 -8.65
CA MET A 61 2.29 -13.12 -7.51
C MET A 61 0.99 -13.94 -7.55
N SER A 62 0.96 -15.03 -6.79
CA SER A 62 -0.26 -15.79 -6.53
C SER A 62 -1.26 -14.99 -5.68
N ASP A 63 -2.54 -15.35 -5.72
CA ASP A 63 -3.56 -14.67 -4.89
C ASP A 63 -3.28 -14.75 -3.39
N GLN A 64 -2.70 -15.86 -2.93
CA GLN A 64 -2.34 -16.06 -1.53
C GLN A 64 -1.20 -15.11 -1.13
N ASP A 65 -0.15 -15.03 -1.95
CA ASP A 65 0.99 -14.13 -1.68
C ASP A 65 0.54 -12.66 -1.74
N LYS A 66 -0.33 -12.30 -2.69
CA LYS A 66 -0.94 -10.97 -2.78
C LYS A 66 -1.68 -10.62 -1.49
N LYS A 67 -2.46 -11.55 -0.94
CA LYS A 67 -3.18 -11.34 0.33
C LYS A 67 -2.22 -11.07 1.49
N GLU A 68 -1.15 -11.86 1.60
CA GLU A 68 -0.13 -11.68 2.64
C GLU A 68 0.56 -10.31 2.52
N VAL A 69 0.93 -9.90 1.30
CA VAL A 69 1.52 -8.57 1.06
C VAL A 69 0.60 -7.44 1.50
N ILE A 70 -0.70 -7.53 1.17
CA ILE A 70 -1.69 -6.50 1.54
C ILE A 70 -1.90 -6.45 3.05
N SER A 71 -1.99 -7.61 3.71
CA SER A 71 -2.10 -7.69 5.18
C SER A 71 -0.91 -7.01 5.86
N ASN A 72 0.30 -7.38 5.45
CA ASN A 72 1.53 -6.84 6.01
C ASN A 72 1.67 -5.33 5.77
N ALA A 73 1.23 -4.84 4.60
CA ALA A 73 1.26 -3.41 4.29
C ALA A 73 0.29 -2.62 5.18
N LEU A 74 -0.92 -3.13 5.41
CA LEU A 74 -1.90 -2.51 6.31
C LEU A 74 -1.46 -2.52 7.77
N GLU A 75 -0.74 -3.54 8.21
CA GLU A 75 -0.19 -3.62 9.57
C GLU A 75 1.02 -2.70 9.76
N ALA A 76 1.90 -2.60 8.76
CA ALA A 76 3.09 -1.76 8.85
C ALA A 76 2.79 -0.28 8.65
N GLY A 77 1.81 0.08 7.81
CA GLY A 77 1.46 1.46 7.46
C GLY A 77 1.37 2.43 8.66
N PRO A 78 0.55 2.14 9.68
CA PRO A 78 0.38 2.99 10.85
C PRO A 78 1.61 3.11 11.75
N THR A 79 2.56 2.16 11.66
CA THR A 79 3.78 2.15 12.49
C THR A 79 4.84 3.12 11.98
N ILE A 80 4.69 3.62 10.75
CA ILE A 80 5.64 4.54 10.11
C ILE A 80 5.34 5.96 10.55
N PRO A 81 6.35 6.77 10.92
CA PRO A 81 6.14 8.19 11.20
C PRO A 81 5.42 8.88 10.03
N PHE A 82 4.35 9.61 10.33
CA PHE A 82 3.46 10.17 9.31
C PHE A 82 4.17 10.97 8.20
N PRO A 83 5.20 11.81 8.47
CA PRO A 83 5.93 12.50 7.41
C PRO A 83 6.61 11.56 6.40
N SER A 84 7.14 10.42 6.87
CA SER A 84 7.77 9.40 6.04
C SER A 84 6.71 8.61 5.26
N PHE A 85 5.64 8.21 5.94
CA PHE A 85 4.48 7.57 5.32
C PHE A 85 3.91 8.44 4.20
N SER A 86 3.72 9.74 4.45
CA SER A 86 3.17 10.70 3.50
C SER A 86 3.97 10.77 2.19
N LYS A 87 5.31 10.91 2.29
CA LYS A 87 6.20 10.92 1.12
C LYS A 87 6.12 9.62 0.33
N LEU A 88 6.15 8.48 1.03
CA LEU A 88 6.07 7.17 0.40
C LEU A 88 4.73 6.97 -0.29
N PHE A 89 3.63 7.18 0.43
CA PHE A 89 2.28 6.94 -0.05
C PHE A 89 1.96 7.83 -1.24
N LYS A 90 2.37 9.11 -1.21
CA LYS A 90 2.28 10.01 -2.37
C LYS A 90 2.98 9.40 -3.59
N THR A 91 4.22 8.96 -3.42
CA THR A 91 4.99 8.38 -4.53
C THR A 91 4.37 7.08 -5.03
N TRP A 92 3.83 6.27 -4.14
CA TRP A 92 3.12 5.04 -4.47
C TRP A 92 1.87 5.32 -5.32
N LEU A 93 1.06 6.32 -4.96
CA LEU A 93 -0.10 6.75 -5.77
C LEU A 93 0.32 7.30 -7.13
N GLN A 94 1.39 8.10 -7.19
CA GLN A 94 1.94 8.62 -8.46
C GLN A 94 2.39 7.49 -9.38
N VAL A 95 3.08 6.49 -8.82
CA VAL A 95 3.51 5.31 -9.58
C VAL A 95 2.29 4.52 -10.04
N LEU A 96 1.30 4.27 -9.16
CA LEU A 96 0.08 3.54 -9.50
C LEU A 96 -0.70 4.18 -10.65
N ALA A 97 -0.76 5.51 -10.71
CA ALA A 97 -1.43 6.24 -11.78
C ALA A 97 -0.84 5.95 -13.17
N THR A 98 0.38 5.39 -13.24
CA THR A 98 1.02 4.99 -14.51
C THR A 98 0.74 3.53 -14.93
N PHE A 99 0.11 2.72 -14.08
CA PHE A 99 -0.25 1.32 -14.38
C PHE A 99 -1.57 1.24 -15.14
N SER A 100 -1.91 0.07 -15.70
CA SER A 100 -3.21 -0.11 -16.39
C SER A 100 -4.39 -0.01 -15.43
N GLU A 101 -5.59 0.24 -15.96
CA GLU A 101 -6.82 0.25 -15.16
C GLU A 101 -7.07 -1.10 -14.47
N GLU A 102 -6.83 -2.21 -15.18
CA GLU A 102 -6.92 -3.56 -14.64
C GLU A 102 -6.01 -3.76 -13.42
N GLN A 103 -4.73 -3.39 -13.55
CA GLN A 103 -3.76 -3.51 -12.46
C GLN A 103 -4.14 -2.64 -11.25
N ARG A 104 -4.59 -1.40 -11.48
CA ARG A 104 -5.05 -0.54 -10.38
C ARG A 104 -6.28 -1.14 -9.70
N ASN A 105 -7.25 -1.61 -10.46
CA ASN A 105 -8.48 -2.20 -9.93
C ASN A 105 -8.19 -3.48 -9.13
N GLU A 106 -7.28 -4.33 -9.62
CA GLU A 106 -6.80 -5.50 -8.91
C GLU A 106 -6.23 -5.11 -7.54
N LEU A 107 -5.25 -4.18 -7.51
CA LEU A 107 -4.57 -3.82 -6.27
C LEU A 107 -5.52 -3.16 -5.26
N PHE A 108 -6.29 -2.15 -5.68
CA PHE A 108 -7.19 -1.44 -4.79
C PHE A 108 -8.32 -2.35 -4.29
N SER A 109 -8.83 -3.29 -5.11
CA SER A 109 -9.87 -4.22 -4.65
C SER A 109 -9.37 -5.13 -3.53
N LYS A 110 -8.11 -5.59 -3.60
CA LYS A 110 -7.50 -6.38 -2.51
C LYS A 110 -7.42 -5.58 -1.20
N TYR A 111 -7.00 -4.31 -1.26
CA TYR A 111 -7.01 -3.44 -0.08
C TYR A 111 -8.43 -3.24 0.48
N VAL A 112 -9.41 -2.90 -0.37
CA VAL A 112 -10.80 -2.68 0.04
C VAL A 112 -11.39 -3.94 0.67
N PHE A 113 -11.17 -5.12 0.08
CA PHE A 113 -11.65 -6.36 0.65
C PHE A 113 -10.99 -6.71 1.98
N GLU A 114 -9.68 -6.50 2.11
CA GLU A 114 -8.98 -6.73 3.38
C GLU A 114 -9.50 -5.78 4.47
N ILE A 115 -9.74 -4.51 4.15
CA ILE A 115 -10.32 -3.52 5.08
C ILE A 115 -11.75 -3.91 5.49
N ILE A 116 -12.58 -4.37 4.55
CA ILE A 116 -13.96 -4.78 4.87
C ILE A 116 -13.98 -6.02 5.77
N ASN A 117 -13.01 -6.93 5.60
CA ASN A 117 -12.89 -8.15 6.40
C ASN A 117 -12.24 -7.90 7.76
N SER A 118 -11.33 -6.92 7.84
CA SER A 118 -10.52 -6.58 9.01
C SER A 118 -10.55 -5.05 9.27
N PRO A 119 -11.71 -4.46 9.63
CA PRO A 119 -11.87 -3.00 9.71
C PRO A 119 -10.92 -2.29 10.66
N GLU A 120 -10.48 -2.98 11.71
CA GLU A 120 -9.51 -2.49 12.70
C GLU A 120 -8.19 -2.05 12.06
N LYS A 121 -7.82 -2.64 10.90
CA LYS A 121 -6.62 -2.25 10.16
C LYS A 121 -6.72 -0.84 9.56
N LEU A 122 -7.93 -0.35 9.29
CA LEU A 122 -8.13 1.01 8.78
C LEU A 122 -8.19 2.04 9.91
N ILE A 123 -8.75 1.67 11.07
CA ILE A 123 -8.95 2.56 12.22
C ILE A 123 -7.64 3.14 12.73
N THR A 124 -6.53 2.42 12.59
CA THR A 124 -5.19 2.87 13.00
C THR A 124 -4.57 3.91 12.07
N PHE A 125 -5.15 4.18 10.89
CA PHE A 125 -4.63 5.17 9.96
C PHE A 125 -5.18 6.57 10.22
N ASN A 126 -4.33 7.58 9.98
CA ASN A 126 -4.77 8.97 9.86
C ASN A 126 -5.45 9.17 8.49
N LEU A 127 -6.78 8.99 8.44
CA LEU A 127 -7.57 9.08 7.21
C LEU A 127 -7.60 10.49 6.61
N ASP A 128 -7.65 11.52 7.45
CA ASP A 128 -7.58 12.91 6.99
C ASP A 128 -6.22 13.19 6.33
N GLY A 129 -5.14 12.74 6.95
CA GLY A 129 -3.81 12.84 6.39
C GLY A 129 -3.65 12.07 5.07
N ILE A 130 -4.26 10.88 4.94
CA ILE A 130 -4.33 10.13 3.68
C ILE A 130 -5.07 10.92 2.61
N LEU A 131 -6.19 11.54 2.96
CA LEU A 131 -6.96 12.37 2.04
C LEU A 131 -6.15 13.58 1.57
N GLU A 132 -5.46 14.28 2.48
CA GLU A 132 -4.58 15.41 2.14
C GLU A 132 -3.47 15.00 1.16
N ILE A 133 -2.86 13.82 1.36
CA ILE A 133 -1.85 13.29 0.45
C ILE A 133 -2.45 13.09 -0.94
N PHE A 134 -3.62 12.47 -1.03
CA PHE A 134 -4.34 12.28 -2.30
C PHE A 134 -4.65 13.62 -2.98
N LEU A 135 -5.16 14.60 -2.23
CA LEU A 135 -5.48 15.93 -2.75
C LEU A 135 -4.22 16.69 -3.25
N SER A 136 -3.04 16.35 -2.75
CA SER A 136 -1.75 16.92 -3.15
C SER A 136 -1.17 16.37 -4.46
N LEU A 137 -1.81 15.37 -5.07
CA LEU A 137 -1.45 14.84 -6.39
C LEU A 137 -1.85 15.82 -7.49
N ASN A 138 -1.26 15.67 -8.68
CA ASN A 138 -1.71 16.49 -9.83
C ASN A 138 -3.09 16.04 -10.32
N GLU A 139 -3.77 16.89 -11.10
CA GLU A 139 -5.17 16.63 -11.53
C GLU A 139 -5.35 15.30 -12.27
N ASN A 140 -4.41 14.95 -13.15
CA ASN A 140 -4.48 13.70 -13.90
C ASN A 140 -4.29 12.48 -12.98
N GLU A 141 -3.31 12.52 -12.07
CA GLU A 141 -3.08 11.48 -11.07
C GLU A 141 -4.30 11.29 -10.16
N LYS A 142 -4.89 12.39 -9.68
CA LYS A 142 -6.12 12.36 -8.87
C LYS A 142 -7.26 11.71 -9.60
N LEU A 143 -7.53 12.13 -10.84
CA LEU A 143 -8.62 11.59 -11.66
C LEU A 143 -8.46 10.09 -11.87
N VAL A 144 -7.25 9.65 -12.25
CA VAL A 144 -6.95 8.24 -12.53
C VAL A 144 -7.14 7.37 -11.27
N VAL A 145 -6.64 7.82 -10.12
CA VAL A 145 -6.77 7.09 -8.85
C VAL A 145 -8.22 7.09 -8.36
N ALA A 146 -8.90 8.24 -8.38
CA ALA A 146 -10.30 8.36 -7.96
C ALA A 146 -11.21 7.47 -8.81
N LYS A 147 -11.03 7.46 -10.14
CA LYS A 147 -11.80 6.59 -11.03
C LYS A 147 -11.66 5.12 -10.63
N SER A 148 -10.45 4.65 -10.33
CA SER A 148 -10.22 3.26 -9.92
C SER A 148 -10.88 2.94 -8.57
N VAL A 149 -10.78 3.82 -7.58
CA VAL A 149 -11.44 3.63 -6.27
C VAL A 149 -12.95 3.64 -6.40
N ASN A 150 -13.52 4.61 -7.13
CA ASN A 150 -14.97 4.71 -7.35
C ASN A 150 -15.50 3.48 -8.08
N ASN A 151 -14.81 3.02 -9.13
CA ASN A 151 -15.19 1.81 -9.84
C ASN A 151 -15.25 0.59 -8.91
N ILE A 152 -14.34 0.47 -7.94
CA ILE A 152 -14.39 -0.63 -6.97
C ILE A 152 -15.60 -0.48 -6.07
N ILE A 153 -15.83 0.71 -5.50
CA ILE A 153 -16.93 0.98 -4.58
C ILE A 153 -18.30 0.79 -5.24
N GLU A 154 -18.44 1.20 -6.50
CA GLU A 154 -19.66 1.02 -7.30
C GLU A 154 -19.97 -0.46 -7.57
N ASN A 155 -18.93 -1.28 -7.76
CA ASN A 155 -19.06 -2.71 -8.03
C ASN A 155 -19.09 -3.58 -6.75
N LEU A 156 -19.03 -2.99 -5.55
CA LEU A 156 -19.23 -3.73 -4.31
C LEU A 156 -20.70 -4.15 -4.16
N VAL A 157 -20.92 -5.37 -3.67
CA VAL A 157 -22.25 -5.81 -3.22
C VAL A 157 -22.74 -4.91 -2.09
N GLU A 158 -24.03 -4.62 -2.05
CA GLU A 158 -24.65 -3.65 -1.15
C GLU A 158 -24.27 -3.80 0.33
N ASP A 159 -24.15 -5.03 0.85
CA ASP A 159 -23.75 -5.28 2.23
C ASP A 159 -22.29 -4.83 2.50
N ARG A 160 -21.39 -5.13 1.55
CA ARG A 160 -19.97 -4.75 1.61
C ARG A 160 -19.78 -3.26 1.43
N LYS A 161 -20.55 -2.66 0.51
CA LYS A 161 -20.57 -1.21 0.28
C LYS A 161 -20.98 -0.48 1.55
N LYS A 162 -22.08 -0.89 2.19
CA LYS A 162 -22.53 -0.32 3.47
C LYS A 162 -21.45 -0.44 4.56
N LYS A 163 -20.82 -1.61 4.69
CA LYS A 163 -19.72 -1.79 5.66
C LYS A 163 -18.58 -0.81 5.42
N LEU A 164 -18.12 -0.69 4.17
CA LEU A 164 -17.04 0.25 3.83
C LEU A 164 -17.42 1.70 4.16
N LEU A 165 -18.64 2.13 3.79
CA LEU A 165 -19.10 3.50 4.03
C LEU A 165 -19.19 3.85 5.53
N LEU A 166 -19.45 2.87 6.41
CA LEU A 166 -19.43 3.09 7.86
C LEU A 166 -18.03 3.36 8.41
N LEU A 167 -16.97 2.95 7.69
CA LEU A 167 -15.58 3.14 8.11
C LEU A 167 -14.98 4.46 7.62
N LEU A 168 -15.60 5.09 6.62
CA LEU A 168 -15.09 6.32 6.01
C LEU A 168 -15.65 7.56 6.72
N PRO A 169 -14.80 8.53 7.09
CA PRO A 169 -15.20 9.88 7.46
C PRO A 169 -16.02 10.59 6.37
N ASP A 170 -16.91 11.51 6.76
CA ASP A 170 -17.84 12.17 5.84
C ASP A 170 -17.15 13.06 4.80
N ASN A 171 -16.02 13.68 5.14
CA ASN A 171 -15.18 14.40 4.19
C ASN A 171 -14.63 13.48 3.08
N ILE A 172 -14.29 12.22 3.39
CA ILE A 172 -13.86 11.25 2.38
C ILE A 172 -15.03 10.83 1.50
N LYS A 173 -16.21 10.57 2.09
CA LYS A 173 -17.43 10.24 1.34
C LYS A 173 -17.78 11.31 0.31
N ALA A 174 -17.72 12.59 0.71
CA ALA A 174 -17.97 13.71 -0.18
C ALA A 174 -17.01 13.75 -1.38
N GLN A 175 -15.75 13.33 -1.21
CA GLN A 175 -14.75 13.32 -2.28
C GLN A 175 -14.94 12.17 -3.28
N ILE A 176 -15.53 11.06 -2.85
CA ILE A 176 -15.86 9.92 -3.72
C ILE A 176 -17.31 9.97 -4.25
N GLY A 177 -18.09 10.99 -3.87
CA GLY A 177 -19.43 11.24 -4.40
C GLY A 177 -20.54 10.35 -3.82
N VAL A 178 -20.40 9.93 -2.55
CA VAL A 178 -21.35 9.05 -1.83
C VAL A 178 -21.85 9.65 -0.52
#